data_AF-A0A3C1A4P0-F1
#
_entry.id   AF-A0A3C1A4P0-F1
#
_cell.length_a   1.000
_cell.length_b   1.000
_cell.length_c   1.000
_cell.angle_alpha   90.00
_cell.angle_beta   90.00
_cell.angle_gamma   90.00
#
_symmetry.space_group_name_H-M   'P 1'
#
loop_
_entity.id
_entity.type
_entity.pdbx_description
1 polymer ?
#
loop_
_entity_poly.entity_id
_entity_poly.type
_entity_poly.pdbx_seq_one_letter_code
_entity_poly.pdbx_strand_id
1 'polypeptide(L)' 'MATAGSGDVLAGILAGFMPVCKNTFDCSVLSVYVHGAAGDFAAKTVGETSLIAGNIVSAISHILPVEIPKKI' A
#
# COMPACT_ATOMS: atom_id res chain seq x y z
N MET A 1 6.09 -11.94 0.87
CA MET A 1 5.37 -11.26 1.97
C MET A 1 4.29 -12.19 2.53
N ALA A 2 4.32 -12.45 3.84
CA ALA A 2 3.26 -13.15 4.58
C ALA A 2 3.43 -12.83 6.08
N THR A 3 3.04 -11.61 6.49
CA THR A 3 3.11 -11.17 7.90
C THR A 3 1.71 -10.88 8.44
N ALA A 4 1.50 -11.13 9.74
CA ALA A 4 0.30 -10.73 10.45
C ALA A 4 0.04 -9.22 10.24
N GLY A 5 -1.23 -8.88 9.98
CA GLY A 5 -1.66 -7.50 9.74
C GLY A 5 -1.44 -6.95 8.33
N SER A 6 -0.74 -7.66 7.44
CA SER A 6 -0.55 -7.18 6.04
C SER A 6 -1.87 -7.05 5.28
N GLY A 7 -2.85 -7.92 5.54
CA GLY A 7 -4.20 -7.81 4.98
C GLY A 7 -4.95 -6.55 5.45
N ASP A 8 -4.79 -6.17 6.73
CA ASP A 8 -5.40 -4.94 7.27
C ASP A 8 -4.80 -3.70 6.62
N VAL A 9 -3.48 -3.71 6.36
CA VAL A 9 -2.80 -2.63 5.61
C VAL A 9 -3.37 -2.51 4.20
N LEU A 10 -3.53 -3.63 3.47
CA LEU A 10 -4.13 -3.62 2.13
C LEU A 10 -5.58 -3.09 2.17
N ALA A 11 -6.38 -3.53 3.14
CA ALA A 11 -7.75 -3.04 3.30
C ALA A 11 -7.80 -1.54 3.59
N GLY A 12 -6.87 -1.02 4.40
CA GLY A 12 -6.73 0.41 4.68
C GLY A 12 -6.35 1.23 3.44
N ILE A 13 -5.40 0.73 2.63
CA ILE A 13 -5.03 1.37 1.35
C ILE A 13 -6.25 1.45 0.43
N LEU A 14 -6.98 0.33 0.26
CA LEU A 14 -8.18 0.29 -0.57
C LEU A 14 -9.24 1.27 -0.07
N ALA A 15 -9.54 1.28 1.22
CA ALA A 15 -10.49 2.20 1.81
C ALA A 15 -10.09 3.68 1.56
N GLY A 16 -8.79 3.99 1.62
CA GLY A 16 -8.26 5.34 1.33
C GLY A 16 -8.39 5.76 -0.14
N PHE A 17 -8.32 4.82 -1.09
CA PHE A 17 -8.47 5.11 -2.52
C PHE A 17 -9.92 5.15 -3.01
N MET A 18 -10.84 4.45 -2.35
CA MET A 18 -12.26 4.39 -2.74
C MET A 18 -12.89 5.76 -3.06
N PRO A 19 -12.62 6.86 -2.32
CA PRO A 19 -13.19 8.19 -2.64
C PRO A 19 -12.67 8.82 -3.94
N VAL A 20 -11.48 8.45 -4.43
CA VAL A 20 -10.83 9.10 -5.58
C VAL A 20 -10.86 8.26 -6.86
N CYS A 21 -11.02 6.94 -6.74
CA CYS A 21 -11.10 6.03 -7.87
C CYS A 21 -12.31 6.25 -8.78
N LYS A 22 -12.26 5.68 -9.98
CA LYS A 22 -13.38 5.68 -10.94
C LYS A 22 -14.34 4.51 -10.74
N ASN A 23 -13.81 3.34 -10.37
CA ASN A 23 -14.59 2.13 -10.07
C ASN A 23 -13.82 1.24 -9.08
N THR A 24 -14.49 0.22 -8.54
CA THR A 24 -13.94 -0.69 -7.52
C THR A 24 -12.81 -1.58 -8.04
N PHE A 25 -12.86 -1.97 -9.31
CA PHE A 25 -11.81 -2.79 -9.93
C PHE A 25 -10.49 -2.02 -10.01
N ASP A 26 -10.49 -0.82 -10.59
CA ASP A 26 -9.32 0.05 -10.69
C ASP A 26 -8.73 0.35 -9.30
N CYS A 27 -9.62 0.57 -8.32
CA CYS A 27 -9.23 0.81 -6.94
C CYS A 27 -8.53 -0.39 -6.31
N SER A 28 -9.05 -1.59 -6.55
CA SER A 28 -8.48 -2.84 -6.04
C SER A 28 -7.11 -3.09 -6.66
N VAL A 29 -6.98 -2.92 -7.98
CA VAL A 29 -5.72 -3.08 -8.71
C VAL A 29 -4.67 -2.10 -8.19
N LEU A 30 -5.01 -0.82 -8.07
CA LEU A 30 -4.09 0.20 -7.55
C LEU A 30 -3.66 -0.10 -6.12
N SER A 31 -4.59 -0.53 -5.26
CA SER A 31 -4.30 -0.83 -3.85
C SER A 31 -3.35 -2.01 -3.69
N VAL A 32 -3.59 -3.09 -4.45
CA VAL A 32 -2.72 -4.28 -4.46
C VAL A 32 -1.33 -3.93 -4.96
N TYR A 33 -1.24 -3.12 -6.03
CA TYR A 33 0.04 -2.66 -6.55
C TYR A 33 0.82 -1.84 -5.50
N VAL A 34 0.19 -0.84 -4.88
CA VAL A 34 0.83 0.01 -3.86
C VAL A 34 1.27 -0.81 -2.65
N HIS A 35 0.41 -1.74 -2.19
CA HIS A 35 0.72 -2.61 -1.07
C HIS A 35 1.92 -3.53 -1.35
N GLY A 36 1.96 -4.17 -2.52
CA GLY A 36 3.07 -5.01 -2.95
C GLY A 36 4.37 -4.23 -3.09
N ALA A 37 4.33 -3.08 -3.78
CA ALA A 37 5.50 -2.23 -3.99
C ALA A 37 6.07 -1.68 -2.67
N ALA A 38 5.21 -1.30 -1.72
CA ALA A 38 5.62 -0.88 -0.39
C ALA A 38 6.24 -2.05 0.40
N GLY A 39 5.66 -3.26 0.27
CA GLY A 39 6.21 -4.48 0.84
C GLY A 39 7.62 -4.81 0.32
N ASP A 40 7.82 -4.72 -1.00
CA ASP A 40 9.12 -4.96 -1.64
C ASP A 40 10.17 -3.91 -1.22
N PHE A 41 9.77 -2.64 -1.11
CA PHE A 41 10.64 -1.58 -0.62
C PHE A 41 11.04 -1.83 0.84
N ALA A 42 10.07 -2.15 1.69
CA ALA A 42 10.32 -2.45 3.09
C ALA A 42 11.22 -3.68 3.26
N ALA A 43 10.98 -4.76 2.49
CA ALA A 43 11.79 -5.97 2.52
C ALA A 43 13.25 -5.70 2.15
N LYS A 44 13.52 -4.82 1.19
CA LYS A 44 14.89 -4.38 0.86
C LYS A 44 15.57 -3.60 1.99
N THR A 45 14.79 -2.96 2.86
CA THR A 45 15.30 -2.13 3.95
C THR A 45 15.54 -2.91 5.24
N VAL A 46 14.60 -3.79 5.63
CA VAL A 46 14.66 -4.53 6.90
C VAL A 46 14.96 -6.03 6.75
N GLY A 47 14.93 -6.56 5.53
CA GLY A 47 15.01 -7.99 5.23
C GLY A 47 13.65 -8.69 5.26
N GLU A 48 13.49 -9.75 4.46
CA GLU A 48 12.22 -10.47 4.32
C GLU A 48 11.73 -11.10 5.63
N THR A 49 12.65 -11.65 6.43
CA THR A 49 12.33 -12.30 7.72
C THR A 49 11.88 -11.30 8.79
N SER A 50 12.37 -10.06 8.73
CA SER A 50 12.04 -9.01 9.70
C SER A 50 10.84 -8.16 9.28
N LEU A 51 10.29 -8.40 8.09
CA LEU A 51 9.22 -7.60 7.51
C LEU A 51 7.93 -7.75 8.32
N ILE A 52 7.48 -6.66 8.95
CA ILE A 52 6.18 -6.58 9.63
C ILE A 52 5.25 -5.57 8.97
N ALA A 53 3.95 -5.63 9.26
CA ALA A 53 2.93 -4.77 8.67
C ALA A 53 3.24 -3.27 8.84
N GLY A 54 3.79 -2.87 9.99
CA GLY A 54 4.20 -1.48 10.24
C GLY A 54 5.26 -0.98 9.26
N ASN A 55 6.18 -1.83 8.81
CA ASN A 55 7.17 -1.44 7.80
C ASN A 55 6.51 -1.16 6.44
N ILE A 56 5.50 -1.96 6.08
CA ILE A 56 4.73 -1.75 4.85
C ILE A 56 4.05 -0.38 4.90
N VAL A 57 3.39 -0.04 6.03
CA VAL A 57 2.74 1.26 6.22
C VAL A 57 3.74 2.40 6.07
N SER A 58 4.90 2.33 6.72
CA SER A 58 5.96 3.34 6.59
C SER A 58 6.50 3.46 5.17
N ALA A 59 6.49 2.38 4.39
CA ALA A 59 6.98 2.36 3.02
C ALA A 59 6.00 2.97 1.99
N ILE A 60 4.72 3.14 2.32
CA ILE A 60 3.71 3.69 1.37
C ILE A 60 4.11 5.07 0.83
N SER A 61 4.69 5.93 1.66
CA SER A 61 5.14 7.28 1.26
C SER A 61 6.30 7.28 0.26
N HIS A 62 7.00 6.15 0.10
CA HIS A 62 8.03 5.98 -0.91
C HIS A 62 7.46 5.53 -2.27
N ILE A 63 6.21 5.06 -2.29
CA ILE A 63 5.53 4.57 -3.50
C ILE A 63 4.58 5.61 -4.06
N LEU A 64 3.84 6.29 -3.18
CA LEU A 64 2.90 7.33 -3.59
C LEU A 64 3.58 8.69 -3.67
N PRO A 65 3.26 9.50 -4.70
CA PRO A 65 3.66 10.90 -4.71
C PRO A 65 3.00 11.64 -3.54
N VAL A 66 3.70 12.64 -3.01
CA VAL A 66 3.25 13.46 -1.86
C VAL A 66 1.92 14.20 -2.16
N GLU A 67 1.56 14.34 -3.44
CA GLU A 67 0.31 14.92 -3.90
C GLU A 67 -0.51 13.89 -4.67
N ILE A 68 -1.64 13.47 -4.09
CA ILE A 68 -2.69 12.81 -4.85
C ILE A 68 -3.46 13.93 -5.56
N PRO A 69 -3.51 13.96 -6.91
CA PRO A 69 -4.24 14.99 -7.62
C PRO A 69 -5.71 14.92 -7.20
N LYS A 70 -6.18 15.98 -6.56
CA LYS A 70 -7.60 16.13 -6.23
C LYS A 70 -8.36 16.13 -7.56
N LYS A 71 -9.37 15.28 -7.71
CA LYS A 71 -10.37 15.47 -8.76
C LYS A 71 -10.95 16.87 -8.59
N ILE A 72 -10.72 17.73 -9.59
CA ILE A 72 -11.46 18.99 -9.79
C ILE A 72 -12.87 18.63 -10.22
#